data_AF-A0AAV9QHK9-F1
#
_entry.id   AF-A0AAV9QHK9-F1
#
_cell.length_a   1.000
_cell.length_b   1.000
_cell.length_c   1.000
_cell.angle_alpha   90.00
_cell.angle_beta   90.00
_cell.angle_gamma   90.00
#
_symmetry.space_group_name_H-M   'P 1'
#
loop_
_entity.id
_entity.type
_entity.pdbx_description
1 polymer ?
#
loop_
_entity_poly.entity_id
_entity_poly.type
_entity_poly.pdbx_seq_one_letter_code
_entity_poly.pdbx_strand_id
1 'polypeptide(L)'
;MLLISLLLVLLNLVFTFAQQPDFYFPPGTSDPQRQQVYQAFRDAITLARVVATTGDPCDQAFRRYFQPQDYYFVQNIFKEIANIPITENPNPMDISRLVSRTEFNPNFTSLSISLGNHPLLVSMATFDKSTMCSSDVMTSSLANCFYQYWPGTQFSGLISLCPDSSLFLEWVSLQDTENPPAWARVNGDPTGQPLPGFGCDGLGDHDSNLMAAPGAIMLHELMHGPGLLRSVPDYENLIHRDVETDQPVIEDFSGSGYPPNGYGPFYARLINEGQPLDPRTGKSQSIQNVDNYMWYALSKYWSFKCRRIFGPSLTQNDKFATYWRQKAP
;
A
#
# COMPACT_ATOMS: atom_id res chain seq x y z
N MET A 1 -5.83 47.13 -13.50
CA MET A 1 -6.17 46.22 -12.38
C MET A 1 -6.74 44.88 -12.86
N LEU A 2 -7.69 44.83 -13.81
CA LEU A 2 -8.25 43.56 -14.32
C LEU A 2 -7.21 42.55 -14.88
N LEU A 3 -6.18 43.00 -15.58
CA LEU A 3 -5.14 42.12 -16.14
C LEU A 3 -4.25 41.45 -15.07
N ILE A 4 -4.00 42.12 -13.95
CA ILE A 4 -3.19 41.58 -12.84
C ILE A 4 -4.00 40.54 -12.06
N SER A 5 -5.30 40.77 -11.87
CA SER A 5 -6.21 39.80 -11.26
C SER A 5 -6.40 38.55 -12.13
N LEU A 6 -6.50 38.70 -13.47
CA LEU A 6 -6.60 37.56 -14.38
C LEU A 6 -5.29 36.75 -14.44
N LEU A 7 -4.13 37.42 -14.40
CA LEU A 7 -2.82 36.77 -14.37
C LEU A 7 -2.60 36.01 -13.04
N LEU A 8 -3.05 36.54 -11.90
CA LEU A 8 -3.01 35.86 -10.61
C LEU A 8 -3.96 34.66 -10.56
N VAL A 9 -5.14 34.73 -11.18
CA VAL A 9 -6.06 33.59 -11.29
C VAL A 9 -5.49 32.52 -12.22
N LEU A 10 -4.89 32.89 -13.35
CA LEU A 10 -4.24 31.96 -14.28
C LEU A 10 -2.96 31.34 -13.69
N LEU A 11 -2.16 32.11 -12.93
CA LEU A 11 -1.00 31.57 -12.20
C LEU A 11 -1.46 30.59 -11.10
N ASN A 12 -2.53 30.87 -10.36
CA ASN A 12 -3.07 29.93 -9.38
C ASN A 12 -3.68 28.67 -10.03
N LEU A 13 -4.25 28.77 -11.24
CA LEU A 13 -4.77 27.61 -11.98
C LEU A 13 -3.65 26.70 -12.54
N VAL A 14 -2.47 27.25 -12.85
CA VAL A 14 -1.31 26.48 -13.34
C VAL A 14 -0.60 25.73 -12.20
N PHE A 15 -0.77 26.13 -10.93
CA PHE A 15 -0.13 25.49 -9.78
C PHE A 15 -1.01 24.47 -9.02
N THR A 16 -2.19 24.12 -9.55
CA THR A 16 -3.05 23.05 -9.00
C THR A 16 -3.12 21.83 -9.91
N PHE A 17 -2.01 21.46 -10.57
CA PHE A 17 -1.88 20.06 -10.97
C PHE A 17 -1.66 19.26 -9.70
N ALA A 18 -2.70 18.54 -9.26
CA ALA A 18 -2.55 17.58 -8.17
C ALA A 18 -1.41 16.63 -8.56
N GLN A 19 -0.40 16.51 -7.68
CA GLN A 19 0.78 15.65 -7.85
C GLN A 19 0.36 14.17 -7.73
N GLN A 20 -0.43 13.73 -8.69
CA GLN A 20 -1.02 12.41 -8.78
C GLN A 20 -0.31 11.62 -9.87
N PRO A 21 -0.34 10.28 -9.77
CA PRO A 21 0.07 9.43 -10.87
C PRO A 21 -0.86 9.63 -12.07
N ASP A 22 -0.37 9.28 -13.24
CA ASP A 22 -1.22 9.12 -14.41
C ASP A 22 -2.15 7.92 -14.20
N PHE A 23 -3.44 8.07 -14.44
CA PHE A 23 -4.40 6.99 -14.28
C PHE A 23 -4.95 6.54 -15.63
N TYR A 24 -4.71 5.28 -15.96
CA TYR A 24 -5.21 4.66 -17.17
C TYR A 24 -6.44 3.78 -16.88
N PHE A 25 -7.53 4.05 -17.61
CA PHE A 25 -8.75 3.27 -17.53
C PHE A 25 -9.11 2.72 -18.92
N PRO A 26 -9.30 1.40 -19.07
CA PRO A 26 -9.78 0.82 -20.31
C PRO A 26 -11.09 1.49 -20.81
N PRO A 27 -11.33 1.52 -22.13
CA PRO A 27 -12.60 1.97 -22.67
C PRO A 27 -13.78 1.21 -22.03
N GLY A 28 -14.81 1.93 -21.59
CA GLY A 28 -15.97 1.35 -20.92
C GLY A 28 -15.85 1.21 -19.40
N THR A 29 -14.72 1.55 -18.78
CA THR A 29 -14.63 1.62 -17.31
C THR A 29 -15.60 2.67 -16.75
N SER A 30 -16.49 2.20 -15.88
CA SER A 30 -17.53 3.01 -15.22
C SER A 30 -16.94 3.99 -14.19
N ASP A 31 -17.66 5.07 -13.89
CA ASP A 31 -17.22 6.05 -12.89
C ASP A 31 -17.00 5.43 -11.50
N PRO A 32 -17.86 4.52 -10.99
CA PRO A 32 -17.61 3.83 -9.71
C PRO A 32 -16.28 3.07 -9.69
N GLN A 33 -15.94 2.36 -10.76
CA GLN A 33 -14.65 1.65 -10.85
C GLN A 33 -13.47 2.60 -10.84
N ARG A 34 -13.57 3.75 -11.55
CA ARG A 34 -12.53 4.79 -11.50
C ARG A 34 -12.36 5.34 -10.08
N GLN A 35 -13.48 5.61 -9.39
CA GLN A 35 -13.44 6.08 -8.01
C GLN A 35 -12.83 5.06 -7.05
N GLN A 36 -13.06 3.76 -7.24
CA GLN A 36 -12.40 2.73 -6.43
C GLN A 36 -10.88 2.77 -6.57
N VAL A 37 -10.35 2.97 -7.78
CA VAL A 37 -8.90 3.11 -8.01
C VAL A 37 -8.35 4.38 -7.36
N TYR A 38 -9.03 5.52 -7.54
CA TYR A 38 -8.61 6.77 -6.89
C TYR A 38 -8.65 6.65 -5.37
N GLN A 39 -9.67 5.97 -4.82
CA GLN A 39 -9.79 5.76 -3.38
C GLN A 39 -8.71 4.81 -2.87
N ALA A 40 -8.37 3.74 -3.61
CA ALA A 40 -7.26 2.85 -3.26
C ALA A 40 -5.94 3.64 -3.14
N PHE A 41 -5.65 4.52 -4.10
CA PHE A 41 -4.48 5.39 -4.01
C PHE A 41 -4.51 6.30 -2.78
N ARG A 42 -5.63 6.97 -2.50
CA ARG A 42 -5.75 7.82 -1.31
C ARG A 42 -5.64 7.04 0.01
N ASP A 43 -6.20 5.84 0.05
CA ASP A 43 -6.13 4.95 1.20
C ASP A 43 -4.67 4.51 1.44
N ALA A 44 -3.90 4.21 0.39
CA ALA A 44 -2.47 3.90 0.52
C ALA A 44 -1.68 5.03 1.18
N ILE A 45 -1.91 6.27 0.73
CA ILE A 45 -1.26 7.45 1.33
C ILE A 45 -1.75 7.66 2.77
N THR A 46 -3.02 7.38 3.06
CA THR A 46 -3.58 7.47 4.42
C THR A 46 -2.90 6.48 5.36
N LEU A 47 -2.73 5.21 4.93
CA LEU A 47 -1.99 4.20 5.67
C LEU A 47 -0.56 4.67 5.97
N ALA A 48 0.15 5.15 4.95
CA ALA A 48 1.51 5.64 5.10
C ALA A 48 1.60 6.81 6.07
N ARG A 49 0.66 7.77 6.01
CA ARG A 49 0.61 8.91 6.92
C ARG A 49 0.33 8.50 8.35
N VAL A 50 -0.57 7.54 8.59
CA VAL A 50 -0.81 7.06 9.96
C VAL A 50 0.47 6.45 10.53
N VAL A 51 1.20 5.61 9.78
CA VAL A 51 2.49 5.09 10.24
C VAL A 51 3.51 6.21 10.46
N ALA A 52 3.68 7.09 9.48
CA ALA A 52 4.65 8.19 9.53
C ALA A 52 4.44 9.14 10.72
N THR A 53 3.21 9.25 11.22
CA THR A 53 2.82 10.16 12.31
C THR A 53 2.67 9.52 13.66
N THR A 54 2.43 8.21 13.71
CA THR A 54 2.13 7.50 14.97
C THR A 54 3.09 6.37 15.29
N GLY A 55 4.04 6.07 14.39
CA GLY A 55 5.05 5.03 14.56
C GLY A 55 5.86 5.19 15.85
N ASP A 56 6.22 4.05 16.45
CA ASP A 56 7.04 3.96 17.65
C ASP A 56 7.89 2.67 17.55
N PRO A 57 9.22 2.71 17.76
CA PRO A 57 10.05 1.51 17.74
C PRO A 57 9.67 0.47 18.79
N CYS A 58 8.88 0.84 19.80
CA CYS A 58 8.37 -0.05 20.85
C CYS A 58 6.94 -0.54 20.58
N ASP A 59 6.30 -0.11 19.49
CA ASP A 59 4.97 -0.60 19.12
C ASP A 59 5.01 -2.11 18.85
N GLN A 60 4.05 -2.85 19.41
CA GLN A 60 3.88 -4.28 19.16
C GLN A 60 3.62 -4.57 17.68
N ALA A 61 2.91 -3.69 16.96
CA ALA A 61 2.74 -3.79 15.51
C ALA A 61 4.09 -3.67 14.78
N PHE A 62 4.92 -2.70 15.15
CA PHE A 62 6.25 -2.55 14.57
C PHE A 62 7.12 -3.78 14.84
N ARG A 63 7.17 -4.23 16.11
CA ARG A 63 7.98 -5.37 16.55
C ARG A 63 7.57 -6.71 15.93
N ARG A 64 6.35 -6.83 15.40
CA ARG A 64 5.92 -8.01 14.66
C ARG A 64 6.56 -8.08 13.28
N TYR A 65 6.65 -6.95 12.59
CA TYR A 65 7.08 -6.92 11.19
C TYR A 65 8.52 -6.44 11.00
N PHE A 66 9.14 -5.82 11.99
CA PHE A 66 10.50 -5.30 11.90
C PHE A 66 11.24 -5.43 13.23
N GLN A 67 12.57 -5.31 13.18
CA GLN A 67 13.41 -5.24 14.37
C GLN A 67 13.63 -3.77 14.78
N PRO A 68 13.88 -3.46 16.07
CA PRO A 68 14.11 -2.08 16.54
C PRO A 68 15.17 -1.30 15.75
N GLN A 69 16.24 -1.95 15.30
CA GLN A 69 17.29 -1.31 14.51
C GLN A 69 16.83 -0.84 13.12
N ASP A 70 15.70 -1.34 12.62
CA ASP A 70 15.16 -0.97 11.31
C ASP A 70 14.32 0.32 11.37
N TYR A 71 13.94 0.76 12.58
CA TYR A 71 12.88 1.75 12.79
C TYR A 71 13.05 3.03 11.98
N TYR A 72 14.21 3.69 12.05
CA TYR A 72 14.39 4.95 11.33
C TYR A 72 14.33 4.78 9.82
N PHE A 73 14.85 3.66 9.30
CA PHE A 73 14.78 3.37 7.87
C PHE A 73 13.32 3.17 7.44
N VAL A 74 12.59 2.28 8.13
CA VAL A 74 11.17 1.99 7.85
C VAL A 74 10.32 3.26 8.00
N GLN A 75 10.53 4.05 9.04
CA GLN A 75 9.79 5.30 9.27
C GLN A 75 10.04 6.31 8.14
N ASN A 76 11.26 6.38 7.60
CA ASN A 76 11.59 7.27 6.50
C ASN A 76 10.97 6.82 5.17
N ILE A 77 10.88 5.51 4.92
CA ILE A 77 10.10 4.97 3.78
C ILE A 77 8.65 5.46 3.85
N PHE A 78 7.97 5.31 4.99
CA PHE A 78 6.60 5.78 5.14
C PHE A 78 6.46 7.29 5.05
N LYS A 79 7.42 8.06 5.60
CA LYS A 79 7.43 9.53 5.47
C LYS A 79 7.54 9.97 4.01
N GLU A 80 8.39 9.31 3.22
CA GLU A 80 8.55 9.60 1.79
C GLU A 80 7.22 9.37 1.03
N ILE A 81 6.59 8.21 1.19
CA ILE A 81 5.27 7.92 0.58
C ILE A 81 4.20 8.89 1.09
N ALA A 82 4.22 9.22 2.38
CA ALA A 82 3.27 10.13 3.01
C ALA A 82 3.44 11.61 2.60
N ASN A 83 4.52 11.95 1.88
CA ASN A 83 4.94 13.32 1.60
C ASN A 83 5.15 14.14 2.88
N ILE A 84 5.84 13.55 3.85
CA ILE A 84 6.25 14.18 5.11
C ILE A 84 7.78 14.28 5.09
N PRO A 85 8.38 15.46 5.29
CA PRO A 85 9.82 15.60 5.39
C PRO A 85 10.43 14.61 6.39
N ILE A 86 11.49 13.92 6.00
CA ILE A 86 12.17 12.94 6.85
C ILE A 86 12.62 13.53 8.20
N THR A 87 12.97 14.82 8.20
CA THR A 87 13.36 15.59 9.39
C THR A 87 12.18 16.05 10.26
N GLU A 88 10.94 16.02 9.75
CA GLU A 88 9.75 16.35 10.52
C GLU A 88 9.50 15.23 11.55
N ASN A 89 9.38 15.59 12.82
CA ASN A 89 9.00 14.68 13.90
C ASN A 89 7.59 15.05 14.37
N PRO A 90 6.55 14.36 13.88
CA PRO A 90 5.17 14.68 14.18
C PRO A 90 4.88 14.68 15.69
N ASN A 91 4.32 15.78 16.19
CA ASN A 91 3.76 15.83 17.53
C ASN A 91 2.39 15.13 17.52
N PRO A 92 1.95 14.48 18.61
CA PRO A 92 0.57 14.01 18.77
C PRO A 92 -0.52 15.02 18.35
N MET A 93 -0.31 16.33 18.57
CA MET A 93 -1.25 17.38 18.16
C MET A 93 -1.35 17.57 16.63
N ASP A 94 -0.33 17.13 15.88
CA ASP A 94 -0.28 17.27 14.41
C ASP A 94 -0.90 16.09 13.67
N ILE A 95 -1.20 14.97 14.35
CA ILE A 95 -1.63 13.73 13.69
C ILE A 95 -2.84 13.96 12.79
N SER A 96 -3.88 14.65 13.28
CA SER A 96 -5.09 14.90 12.49
C SER A 96 -4.79 15.71 11.23
N ARG A 97 -4.02 16.80 11.36
CA ARG A 97 -3.57 17.66 10.25
C ARG A 97 -2.76 16.88 9.23
N LEU A 98 -1.82 16.06 9.68
CA LEU A 98 -0.89 15.32 8.82
C LEU A 98 -1.58 14.19 8.07
N VAL A 99 -2.47 13.44 8.73
CA VAL A 99 -3.25 12.37 8.10
C VAL A 99 -4.22 12.95 7.06
N SER A 100 -4.80 14.13 7.31
CA SER A 100 -5.77 14.77 6.41
C SER A 100 -5.17 15.64 5.29
N ARG A 101 -3.83 15.65 5.12
CA ARG A 101 -3.18 16.44 4.07
C ARG A 101 -3.71 16.07 2.68
N THR A 102 -3.75 17.03 1.77
CA THR A 102 -4.17 16.78 0.38
C THR A 102 -2.99 16.74 -0.58
N GLU A 103 -1.82 17.17 -0.12
CA GLU A 103 -0.58 17.19 -0.89
C GLU A 103 0.00 15.78 -0.99
N PHE A 104 0.30 15.38 -2.21
CA PHE A 104 0.94 14.11 -2.52
C PHE A 104 2.42 14.30 -2.81
N ASN A 105 3.20 13.22 -2.75
CA ASN A 105 4.62 13.30 -3.09
C ASN A 105 4.75 13.66 -4.58
N PRO A 106 5.53 14.70 -4.96
CA PRO A 106 5.73 15.06 -6.35
C PRO A 106 6.23 13.90 -7.22
N ASN A 107 6.97 12.95 -6.65
CA ASN A 107 7.48 11.79 -7.37
C ASN A 107 6.36 10.85 -7.86
N PHE A 108 5.13 10.94 -7.36
CA PHE A 108 4.04 10.14 -7.90
C PHE A 108 3.70 10.48 -9.35
N THR A 109 4.05 11.66 -9.86
CA THR A 109 3.84 12.00 -11.27
C THR A 109 4.68 11.16 -12.23
N SER A 110 5.68 10.43 -11.73
CA SER A 110 6.46 9.49 -12.54
C SER A 110 5.83 8.10 -12.62
N LEU A 111 4.68 7.87 -12.00
CA LEU A 111 3.96 6.60 -12.04
C LEU A 111 2.76 6.68 -13.00
N SER A 112 2.43 5.54 -13.60
CA SER A 112 1.13 5.32 -14.24
C SER A 112 0.44 4.10 -13.63
N ILE A 113 -0.82 4.27 -13.24
CA ILE A 113 -1.63 3.27 -12.56
C ILE A 113 -2.81 2.92 -13.45
N SER A 114 -2.97 1.64 -13.75
CA SER A 114 -4.03 1.13 -14.62
C SER A 114 -5.01 0.24 -13.89
N LEU A 115 -6.29 0.31 -14.28
CA LEU A 115 -7.25 -0.74 -13.98
C LEU A 115 -7.17 -1.82 -15.06
N GLY A 116 -6.75 -3.03 -14.68
CA GLY A 116 -6.40 -4.10 -15.60
C GLY A 116 -4.96 -4.00 -16.08
N ASN A 117 -4.65 -4.71 -17.16
CA ASN A 117 -3.29 -4.73 -17.72
C ASN A 117 -2.88 -3.37 -18.28
N HIS A 118 -1.74 -2.85 -17.81
CA HIS A 118 -1.21 -1.59 -18.30
C HIS A 118 -0.85 -1.68 -19.80
N PRO A 119 -1.33 -0.77 -20.66
CA PRO A 119 -1.15 -0.85 -22.12
C PRO A 119 0.33 -0.85 -22.53
N LEU A 120 1.16 -0.07 -21.83
CA LEU A 120 2.61 -0.07 -22.07
C LEU A 120 3.26 -1.42 -21.76
N LEU A 121 2.77 -2.18 -20.78
CA LEU A 121 3.31 -3.52 -20.48
C LEU A 121 2.92 -4.53 -21.55
N VAL A 122 1.68 -4.50 -22.04
CA VAL A 122 1.21 -5.40 -23.11
C VAL A 122 2.04 -5.24 -24.39
N SER A 123 2.53 -4.02 -24.65
CA SER A 123 3.35 -3.72 -25.82
C SER A 123 4.82 -4.18 -25.70
N MET A 124 5.28 -4.57 -24.50
CA MET A 124 6.63 -5.06 -24.27
C MET A 124 6.68 -6.56 -24.58
N ALA A 125 7.19 -6.92 -25.76
CA ALA A 125 7.20 -8.29 -26.30
C ALA A 125 7.94 -9.34 -25.46
N THR A 126 8.67 -8.92 -24.41
CA THR A 126 9.46 -9.78 -23.51
C THR A 126 8.77 -10.04 -22.17
N PHE A 127 7.59 -9.47 -21.93
CA PHE A 127 6.94 -9.58 -20.63
C PHE A 127 6.26 -10.94 -20.47
N ASP A 128 6.50 -11.61 -19.34
CA ASP A 128 5.80 -12.85 -19.00
C ASP A 128 4.31 -12.55 -18.83
N LYS A 129 3.46 -13.29 -19.54
CA LYS A 129 2.00 -13.14 -19.41
C LYS A 129 1.49 -13.62 -18.06
N SER A 130 2.30 -14.37 -17.30
CA SER A 130 1.96 -14.83 -15.95
C SER A 130 1.89 -13.70 -14.92
N THR A 131 2.53 -12.55 -15.19
CA THR A 131 2.55 -11.34 -14.33
C THR A 131 1.54 -10.28 -14.79
N MET A 132 0.61 -10.67 -15.66
CA MET A 132 -0.51 -9.85 -16.09
C MET A 132 -1.76 -10.18 -15.28
N CYS A 133 -2.68 -9.23 -15.18
CA CYS A 133 -4.01 -9.51 -14.67
C CYS A 133 -4.67 -10.60 -15.51
N SER A 134 -5.04 -11.69 -14.84
CA SER A 134 -5.78 -12.83 -15.38
C SER A 134 -7.27 -12.54 -15.31
N SER A 135 -8.05 -13.10 -16.25
CA SER A 135 -9.51 -13.09 -16.18
C SER A 135 -10.06 -14.16 -15.22
N ASP A 136 -9.22 -15.06 -14.71
CA ASP A 136 -9.60 -16.07 -13.73
C ASP A 136 -9.29 -15.55 -12.32
N VAL A 137 -10.35 -15.31 -11.54
CA VAL A 137 -10.29 -14.80 -10.16
C VAL A 137 -9.37 -15.64 -9.26
N MET A 138 -9.31 -16.96 -9.48
CA MET A 138 -8.52 -17.87 -8.64
C MET A 138 -7.02 -17.82 -8.93
N THR A 139 -6.63 -17.33 -10.11
CA THR A 139 -5.24 -17.25 -10.57
C THR A 139 -4.78 -15.82 -10.83
N SER A 140 -5.68 -14.84 -10.72
CA SER A 140 -5.33 -13.43 -10.85
C SER A 140 -4.56 -12.94 -9.64
N SER A 141 -3.41 -12.32 -9.88
CA SER A 141 -2.78 -11.40 -8.93
C SER A 141 -3.77 -10.31 -8.51
N LEU A 142 -3.58 -9.72 -7.32
CA LEU A 142 -4.36 -8.56 -6.88
C LEU A 142 -3.93 -7.30 -7.63
N ALA A 143 -2.62 -7.14 -7.76
CA ALA A 143 -1.98 -6.14 -8.57
C ALA A 143 -0.63 -6.67 -9.06
N ASN A 144 -0.02 -5.95 -10.00
CA ASN A 144 1.35 -6.16 -10.42
C ASN A 144 1.98 -4.79 -10.70
N CYS A 145 3.27 -4.64 -10.44
CA CYS A 145 4.02 -3.45 -10.83
C CYS A 145 5.22 -3.79 -11.69
N PHE A 146 5.67 -2.79 -12.45
CA PHE A 146 6.88 -2.86 -13.24
C PHE A 146 7.55 -1.50 -13.25
N TYR A 147 8.81 -1.47 -12.84
CA TYR A 147 9.57 -0.24 -12.75
C TYR A 147 10.60 -0.15 -13.88
N GLN A 148 10.62 0.99 -14.54
CA GLN A 148 11.46 1.28 -15.69
C GLN A 148 12.56 2.28 -15.31
N TYR A 149 13.78 2.00 -15.74
CA TYR A 149 14.97 2.70 -15.27
C TYR A 149 15.79 3.36 -16.39
N TRP A 150 15.29 3.34 -17.62
CA TRP A 150 16.01 3.84 -18.80
C TRP A 150 15.77 5.34 -19.00
N PRO A 151 16.80 6.12 -19.40
CA PRO A 151 16.59 7.51 -19.78
C PRO A 151 15.55 7.67 -20.89
N GLY A 152 14.59 8.57 -20.71
CA GLY A 152 13.54 8.86 -21.68
C GLY A 152 12.27 8.00 -21.56
N THR A 153 12.17 7.13 -20.55
CA THR A 153 10.90 6.46 -20.23
C THR A 153 9.87 7.51 -19.81
N GLN A 154 8.61 7.31 -20.23
CA GLN A 154 7.52 8.22 -19.89
C GLN A 154 7.19 8.14 -18.39
N PHE A 155 7.21 6.93 -17.84
CA PHE A 155 6.94 6.64 -16.44
C PHE A 155 8.07 5.77 -15.89
N SER A 156 8.47 6.00 -14.65
CA SER A 156 9.43 5.16 -13.93
C SER A 156 8.76 3.95 -13.30
N GLY A 157 7.43 3.94 -13.13
CA GLY A 157 6.68 2.83 -12.56
C GLY A 157 5.31 2.67 -13.21
N LEU A 158 4.98 1.44 -13.58
CA LEU A 158 3.70 1.04 -14.16
C LEU A 158 3.03 0.08 -13.19
N ILE A 159 1.84 0.42 -12.69
CA ILE A 159 1.08 -0.40 -11.75
C ILE A 159 -0.22 -0.85 -12.44
N SER A 160 -0.55 -2.13 -12.32
CA SER A 160 -1.78 -2.74 -12.83
C SER A 160 -2.58 -3.27 -11.64
N LEU A 161 -3.77 -2.73 -11.38
CA LEU A 161 -4.70 -3.27 -10.39
C LEU A 161 -5.67 -4.20 -11.09
N CYS A 162 -5.83 -5.44 -10.62
CA CYS A 162 -6.56 -6.46 -11.37
C CYS A 162 -8.07 -6.44 -11.04
N PRO A 163 -8.94 -6.04 -11.99
CA PRO A 163 -10.36 -5.80 -11.75
C PRO A 163 -11.14 -7.06 -11.39
N ASP A 164 -10.75 -8.20 -11.95
CA ASP A 164 -11.41 -9.49 -11.76
C ASP A 164 -10.85 -10.27 -10.56
N SER A 165 -9.96 -9.67 -9.78
CA SER A 165 -9.40 -10.30 -8.57
C SER A 165 -10.25 -10.03 -7.34
N SER A 166 -9.95 -10.69 -6.22
CA SER A 166 -10.61 -10.42 -4.94
C SER A 166 -10.41 -8.97 -4.45
N LEU A 167 -9.45 -8.22 -5.02
CA LEU A 167 -9.21 -6.82 -4.72
C LEU A 167 -10.47 -5.95 -4.86
N PHE A 168 -11.20 -6.08 -5.96
CA PHE A 168 -12.41 -5.28 -6.21
C PHE A 168 -13.71 -6.07 -6.03
N LEU A 169 -13.62 -7.40 -5.96
CA LEU A 169 -14.78 -8.28 -5.77
C LEU A 169 -15.11 -8.53 -4.29
N GLU A 170 -14.14 -8.43 -3.39
CA GLU A 170 -14.30 -8.83 -1.99
C GLU A 170 -13.87 -7.75 -1.00
N TRP A 171 -13.00 -6.82 -1.40
CA TRP A 171 -12.52 -5.75 -0.53
C TRP A 171 -13.20 -4.42 -0.83
N VAL A 172 -13.36 -3.63 0.23
CA VAL A 172 -13.90 -2.27 0.17
C VAL A 172 -12.86 -1.28 0.67
N SER A 173 -13.12 0.01 0.49
CA SER A 173 -12.22 1.07 0.96
C SER A 173 -12.03 1.03 2.48
N LEU A 174 -10.96 1.66 2.99
CA LEU A 174 -10.78 1.83 4.44
C LEU A 174 -11.98 2.51 5.10
N GLN A 175 -12.57 3.49 4.41
CA GLN A 175 -13.74 4.22 4.89
C GLN A 175 -14.97 3.33 5.00
N ASP A 176 -15.21 2.48 3.99
CA ASP A 176 -16.34 1.54 3.98
C ASP A 176 -16.12 0.39 4.96
N THR A 177 -14.88 -0.01 5.22
CA THR A 177 -14.58 -0.93 6.33
C THR A 177 -14.83 -0.25 7.68
N GLU A 178 -14.42 1.01 7.88
CA GLU A 178 -14.63 1.75 9.12
C GLU A 178 -16.11 2.03 9.40
N ASN A 179 -16.85 2.43 8.36
CA ASN A 179 -18.26 2.81 8.41
C ASN A 179 -19.08 1.91 7.48
N PRO A 180 -19.36 0.66 7.87
CA PRO A 180 -19.93 -0.29 6.95
C PRO A 180 -21.33 0.10 6.46
N PRO A 181 -21.59 -0.08 5.15
CA PRO A 181 -22.93 0.10 4.58
C PRO A 181 -23.90 -0.93 5.17
N ALA A 182 -25.19 -0.68 4.98
CA ALA A 182 -26.25 -1.50 5.55
C ALA A 182 -26.12 -2.99 5.18
N TRP A 183 -25.74 -3.31 3.93
CA TRP A 183 -25.55 -4.70 3.48
C TRP A 183 -24.39 -5.42 4.18
N ALA A 184 -23.43 -4.69 4.75
CA ALA A 184 -22.29 -5.21 5.50
C ALA A 184 -22.58 -5.32 7.01
N ARG A 185 -23.86 -5.30 7.39
CA ARG A 185 -24.36 -5.40 8.75
C ARG A 185 -25.42 -6.49 8.85
N VAL A 186 -25.58 -7.04 10.05
CA VAL A 186 -26.57 -8.08 10.33
C VAL A 186 -27.96 -7.66 9.83
N ASN A 187 -28.61 -8.54 9.06
CA ASN A 187 -29.93 -8.35 8.44
C ASN A 187 -30.06 -7.16 7.48
N GLY A 188 -28.95 -6.56 7.02
CA GLY A 188 -29.03 -5.37 6.19
C GLY A 188 -29.44 -4.10 6.96
N ASP A 189 -29.38 -4.11 8.29
CA ASP A 189 -29.78 -2.98 9.13
C ASP A 189 -28.65 -1.93 9.19
N PRO A 190 -28.89 -0.65 8.81
CA PRO A 190 -27.89 0.42 8.91
C PRO A 190 -27.32 0.63 10.32
N THR A 191 -28.05 0.22 11.36
CA THR A 191 -27.65 0.28 12.78
C THR A 191 -27.22 -1.08 13.34
N GLY A 192 -27.32 -2.13 12.53
CA GLY A 192 -26.97 -3.49 12.90
C GLY A 192 -25.47 -3.66 13.17
N GLN A 193 -25.14 -4.75 13.87
CA GLN A 193 -23.75 -5.11 14.14
C GLN A 193 -22.99 -5.35 12.83
N PRO A 194 -21.75 -4.84 12.70
CA PRO A 194 -20.91 -5.12 11.54
C PRO A 194 -20.67 -6.63 11.35
N LEU A 195 -20.63 -7.06 10.09
CA LEU A 195 -20.25 -8.43 9.73
C LEU A 195 -18.73 -8.61 9.76
N PRO A 196 -18.21 -9.86 9.74
CA PRO A 196 -16.77 -10.10 9.67
C PRO A 196 -16.09 -9.31 8.54
N GLY A 197 -14.98 -8.67 8.87
CA GLY A 197 -14.20 -7.79 8.00
C GLY A 197 -14.73 -6.38 7.86
N PHE A 198 -15.74 -5.99 8.66
CA PHE A 198 -16.32 -4.66 8.69
C PHE A 198 -16.42 -4.12 10.12
N GLY A 199 -16.22 -2.81 10.28
CA GLY A 199 -16.18 -2.13 11.56
C GLY A 199 -15.07 -2.66 12.47
N CYS A 200 -14.78 -1.95 13.56
CA CYS A 200 -13.71 -2.38 14.46
C CYS A 200 -13.92 -3.78 15.03
N ASP A 201 -15.15 -4.16 15.39
CA ASP A 201 -15.44 -5.47 15.99
C ASP A 201 -15.37 -6.62 14.97
N GLY A 202 -15.69 -6.37 13.69
CA GLY A 202 -15.65 -7.39 12.65
C GLY A 202 -14.24 -7.73 12.17
N LEU A 203 -13.21 -6.94 12.53
CA LEU A 203 -11.81 -7.21 12.14
C LEU A 203 -11.16 -8.38 12.93
N GLY A 204 -11.83 -8.92 13.95
CA GLY A 204 -11.26 -9.96 14.82
C GLY A 204 -10.33 -9.38 15.88
N ASP A 205 -9.39 -10.14 16.40
CA ASP A 205 -8.46 -9.71 17.46
C ASP A 205 -6.98 -9.77 17.06
N HIS A 206 -6.68 -10.16 15.82
CA HIS A 206 -5.34 -10.30 15.29
C HIS A 206 -5.24 -9.88 13.81
N ASP A 207 -4.01 -9.68 13.35
CA ASP A 207 -3.75 -9.34 11.95
C ASP A 207 -4.21 -10.46 11.02
N SER A 208 -5.12 -10.12 10.11
CA SER A 208 -5.66 -11.04 9.10
C SER A 208 -6.14 -10.26 7.88
N ASN A 209 -6.49 -10.98 6.80
CA ASN A 209 -7.06 -10.35 5.60
C ASN A 209 -8.44 -9.70 5.84
N LEU A 210 -9.06 -9.89 7.01
CA LEU A 210 -10.21 -9.07 7.42
C LEU A 210 -9.85 -7.60 7.59
N MET A 211 -8.57 -7.24 7.71
CA MET A 211 -8.08 -5.87 7.80
C MET A 211 -7.67 -5.27 6.44
N ALA A 212 -7.54 -6.10 5.41
CA ALA A 212 -7.05 -5.67 4.11
C ALA A 212 -8.08 -4.81 3.36
N ALA A 213 -7.59 -3.89 2.54
CA ALA A 213 -8.38 -2.99 1.69
C ALA A 213 -7.61 -2.73 0.39
N PRO A 214 -8.25 -2.26 -0.69
CA PRO A 214 -7.55 -1.99 -1.95
C PRO A 214 -6.37 -1.03 -1.81
N GLY A 215 -6.47 -0.07 -0.88
CA GLY A 215 -5.35 0.83 -0.58
C GLY A 215 -4.14 0.17 0.05
N ALA A 216 -4.29 -0.98 0.72
CA ALA A 216 -3.15 -1.72 1.25
C ALA A 216 -2.33 -2.36 0.12
N ILE A 217 -2.99 -2.91 -0.90
CA ILE A 217 -2.29 -3.46 -2.08
C ILE A 217 -1.67 -2.33 -2.88
N MET A 218 -2.39 -1.22 -3.05
CA MET A 218 -1.78 -0.05 -3.68
C MET A 218 -0.52 0.41 -2.92
N LEU A 219 -0.55 0.41 -1.59
CA LEU A 219 0.63 0.72 -0.78
C LEU A 219 1.76 -0.29 -1.02
N HIS A 220 1.46 -1.58 -1.04
CA HIS A 220 2.41 -2.64 -1.38
C HIS A 220 3.08 -2.34 -2.74
N GLU A 221 2.31 -2.07 -3.79
CA GLU A 221 2.86 -1.79 -5.12
C GLU A 221 3.72 -0.52 -5.16
N LEU A 222 3.37 0.51 -4.39
CA LEU A 222 4.19 1.72 -4.27
C LEU A 222 5.54 1.46 -3.58
N MET A 223 5.62 0.49 -2.66
CA MET A 223 6.86 0.16 -1.94
C MET A 223 7.93 -0.47 -2.84
N HIS A 224 7.50 -1.15 -3.91
CA HIS A 224 8.41 -1.66 -4.94
C HIS A 224 9.11 -0.54 -5.73
N GLY A 225 8.67 0.72 -5.65
CA GLY A 225 9.12 1.80 -6.52
C GLY A 225 10.35 2.56 -6.02
N PRO A 226 11.58 2.21 -6.45
CA PRO A 226 12.78 2.87 -5.93
C PRO A 226 12.87 4.32 -6.34
N GLY A 227 12.29 4.70 -7.49
CA GLY A 227 12.21 6.11 -7.89
C GLY A 227 11.49 6.99 -6.84
N LEU A 228 10.54 6.40 -6.11
CA LEU A 228 9.86 7.07 -5.00
C LEU A 228 10.73 7.11 -3.75
N LEU A 229 11.52 6.06 -3.50
CA LEU A 229 12.19 5.80 -2.23
C LEU A 229 13.67 6.19 -2.19
N ARG A 230 14.30 6.51 -3.33
CA ARG A 230 15.73 6.84 -3.45
C ARG A 230 16.19 8.01 -2.57
N SER A 231 15.29 8.90 -2.19
CA SER A 231 15.57 10.02 -1.28
C SER A 231 15.73 9.58 0.18
N VAL A 232 15.35 8.36 0.53
CA VAL A 232 15.45 7.84 1.89
C VAL A 232 16.93 7.57 2.23
N PRO A 233 17.44 8.07 3.37
CA PRO A 233 18.81 7.84 3.79
C PRO A 233 19.19 6.36 3.77
N ASP A 234 20.34 6.08 3.17
CA ASP A 234 20.92 4.74 3.02
C ASP A 234 20.10 3.73 2.20
N TYR A 235 19.04 4.15 1.48
CA TYR A 235 18.21 3.24 0.68
C TYR A 235 19.03 2.36 -0.28
N GLU A 236 19.89 2.96 -1.10
CA GLU A 236 20.79 2.26 -2.04
C GLU A 236 21.77 1.30 -1.36
N ASN A 237 22.07 1.53 -0.08
CA ASN A 237 23.00 0.70 0.69
C ASN A 237 22.27 -0.40 1.47
N LEU A 238 21.02 -0.19 1.87
CA LEU A 238 20.28 -1.13 2.72
C LEU A 238 19.45 -2.11 1.92
N ILE A 239 18.90 -1.69 0.78
CA ILE A 239 18.04 -2.54 -0.06
C ILE A 239 18.88 -3.34 -1.06
N HIS A 240 18.50 -4.60 -1.27
CA HIS A 240 19.17 -5.46 -2.25
C HIS A 240 18.89 -5.01 -3.67
N ARG A 241 19.87 -5.19 -4.55
CA ARG A 241 19.68 -4.92 -5.98
C ARG A 241 18.95 -6.11 -6.58
N ASP A 242 17.85 -5.83 -7.27
CA ASP A 242 17.18 -6.79 -8.12
C ASP A 242 18.16 -7.31 -9.18
N VAL A 243 18.16 -8.62 -9.40
CA VAL A 243 19.11 -9.30 -10.28
C VAL A 243 18.88 -8.98 -11.76
N GLU A 244 17.65 -8.62 -12.13
CA GLU A 244 17.29 -8.34 -13.53
C GLU A 244 17.56 -6.89 -13.91
N THR A 245 17.28 -5.95 -13.00
CA THR A 245 17.35 -4.50 -13.26
C THR A 245 18.56 -3.82 -12.61
N ASP A 246 19.28 -4.50 -11.72
CA ASP A 246 20.40 -3.98 -10.94
C ASP A 246 20.04 -2.72 -10.13
N GLN A 247 18.76 -2.57 -9.77
CA GLN A 247 18.27 -1.45 -8.96
C GLN A 247 17.93 -1.91 -7.55
N PRO A 248 18.14 -1.08 -6.51
CA PRO A 248 17.70 -1.42 -5.16
C PRO A 248 16.17 -1.42 -5.07
N VAL A 249 15.56 -2.60 -5.00
CA VAL A 249 14.10 -2.76 -4.95
C VAL A 249 13.75 -3.52 -3.68
N ILE A 250 12.76 -3.02 -2.93
CA ILE A 250 12.14 -3.82 -1.88
C ILE A 250 11.25 -4.80 -2.61
N GLU A 251 11.58 -6.09 -2.58
CA GLU A 251 10.92 -7.11 -3.40
C GLU A 251 9.79 -7.82 -2.63
N ASP A 252 9.07 -8.67 -3.35
CA ASP A 252 8.26 -9.71 -2.74
C ASP A 252 9.18 -10.84 -2.30
N PHE A 253 9.30 -11.03 -0.98
CA PHE A 253 10.24 -12.01 -0.46
C PHE A 253 9.94 -13.41 -1.01
N SER A 254 10.95 -13.99 -1.66
CA SER A 254 10.95 -15.37 -2.13
C SER A 254 12.01 -16.16 -1.36
N GLY A 255 11.55 -17.11 -0.55
CA GLY A 255 12.42 -17.93 0.30
C GLY A 255 12.66 -19.30 -0.30
N SER A 256 13.90 -19.79 -0.28
CA SER A 256 14.19 -21.21 -0.54
C SER A 256 13.89 -22.13 0.65
N GLY A 257 13.52 -21.55 1.81
CA GLY A 257 13.26 -22.23 3.07
C GLY A 257 11.97 -21.77 3.73
N TYR A 258 11.95 -21.66 5.06
CA TYR A 258 10.80 -21.20 5.81
C TYR A 258 11.01 -19.77 6.33
N PRO A 259 10.09 -18.80 6.09
CA PRO A 259 8.86 -18.98 5.31
C PRO A 259 9.14 -19.10 3.80
N PRO A 260 8.25 -19.78 3.03
CA PRO A 260 8.46 -20.02 1.59
C PRO A 260 8.29 -18.77 0.73
N ASN A 261 7.59 -17.75 1.24
CA ASN A 261 7.42 -16.44 0.62
C ASN A 261 7.09 -15.41 1.72
N GLY A 262 6.93 -14.15 1.35
CA GLY A 262 6.56 -13.05 2.25
C GLY A 262 5.09 -12.68 2.30
N TYR A 263 4.21 -13.37 1.56
CA TYR A 263 2.81 -12.94 1.40
C TYR A 263 1.92 -13.28 2.59
N GLY A 264 1.18 -12.27 3.04
CA GLY A 264 0.23 -12.34 4.15
C GLY A 264 0.87 -12.05 5.51
N PRO A 265 0.05 -11.79 6.54
CA PRO A 265 0.54 -11.29 7.82
C PRO A 265 1.35 -12.35 8.55
N PHE A 266 1.00 -13.62 8.37
CA PHE A 266 1.70 -14.75 8.97
C PHE A 266 3.15 -14.86 8.47
N TYR A 267 3.34 -14.92 7.15
CA TYR A 267 4.67 -15.11 6.59
C TYR A 267 5.52 -13.84 6.68
N ALA A 268 4.95 -12.66 6.48
CA ALA A 268 5.64 -11.40 6.73
C ALA A 268 6.21 -11.32 8.16
N ARG A 269 5.41 -11.68 9.18
CA ARG A 269 5.88 -11.76 10.57
C ARG A 269 7.01 -12.78 10.75
N LEU A 270 6.88 -13.96 10.13
CA LEU A 270 7.89 -15.01 10.25
C LEU A 270 9.23 -14.67 9.61
N ILE A 271 9.26 -13.80 8.59
CA ILE A 271 10.52 -13.24 8.08
C ILE A 271 11.26 -12.53 9.23
N ASN A 272 10.56 -11.69 9.99
CA ASN A 272 11.15 -10.94 11.11
C ASN A 272 11.61 -11.83 12.26
N GLU A 273 10.86 -12.90 12.56
CA GLU A 273 11.11 -13.79 13.70
C GLU A 273 12.17 -14.86 13.40
N GLY A 274 12.24 -15.34 12.16
CA GLY A 274 12.97 -16.55 11.81
C GLY A 274 14.19 -16.34 10.91
N GLN A 275 14.25 -15.25 10.14
CA GLN A 275 15.38 -15.04 9.23
C GLN A 275 16.59 -14.42 9.94
N PRO A 276 17.82 -14.86 9.62
CA PRO A 276 19.01 -14.20 10.13
C PRO A 276 19.11 -12.77 9.58
N LEU A 277 19.72 -11.88 10.36
CA LEU A 277 20.05 -10.54 9.90
C LEU A 277 20.87 -10.60 8.61
N ASP A 278 20.66 -9.63 7.73
CA ASP A 278 21.47 -9.47 6.53
C ASP A 278 22.94 -9.25 6.95
N PRO A 279 23.87 -10.15 6.57
CA PRO A 279 25.27 -10.02 6.98
C PRO A 279 25.97 -8.78 6.40
N ARG A 280 25.44 -8.19 5.32
CA ARG A 280 25.97 -6.99 4.68
C ARG A 280 25.60 -5.72 5.44
N THR A 281 24.37 -5.65 5.95
CA THR A 281 23.79 -4.41 6.49
C THR A 281 23.52 -4.46 7.99
N GLY A 282 23.47 -5.66 8.58
CA GLY A 282 23.03 -5.89 9.95
C GLY A 282 21.54 -5.63 10.18
N LYS A 283 20.75 -5.40 9.12
CA LYS A 283 19.30 -5.17 9.20
C LYS A 283 18.52 -6.48 9.13
N SER A 284 17.26 -6.45 9.55
CA SER A 284 16.38 -7.62 9.37
C SER A 284 16.10 -7.88 7.88
N GLN A 285 15.79 -9.12 7.50
CA GLN A 285 15.30 -9.41 6.14
C GLN A 285 13.95 -8.76 5.86
N SER A 286 13.22 -8.35 6.89
CA SER A 286 11.90 -7.72 6.75
C SER A 286 11.95 -6.41 5.99
N ILE A 287 13.06 -5.67 6.03
CA ILE A 287 13.16 -4.43 5.25
C ILE A 287 13.19 -4.68 3.74
N GLN A 288 13.42 -5.93 3.31
CA GLN A 288 13.45 -6.36 1.90
C GLN A 288 12.10 -6.90 1.42
N ASN A 289 11.08 -7.01 2.29
CA ASN A 289 9.77 -7.55 1.93
C ASN A 289 8.69 -6.47 1.97
N VAL A 290 8.05 -6.17 0.85
CA VAL A 290 6.98 -5.17 0.78
C VAL A 290 5.79 -5.49 1.69
N ASP A 291 5.45 -6.77 1.87
CA ASP A 291 4.32 -7.18 2.69
C ASP A 291 4.56 -6.90 4.19
N ASN A 292 5.81 -6.86 4.66
CA ASN A 292 6.12 -6.41 6.02
C ASN A 292 5.71 -4.95 6.24
N TYR A 293 5.92 -4.08 5.24
CA TYR A 293 5.48 -2.69 5.29
C TYR A 293 3.96 -2.59 5.25
N MET A 294 3.32 -3.29 4.30
CA MET A 294 1.86 -3.28 4.16
C MET A 294 1.17 -3.72 5.46
N TRP A 295 1.59 -4.84 6.04
CA TRP A 295 0.96 -5.39 7.24
C TRP A 295 1.24 -4.57 8.50
N TYR A 296 2.42 -3.99 8.63
CA TYR A 296 2.67 -3.00 9.67
C TYR A 296 1.72 -1.82 9.54
N ALA A 297 1.54 -1.29 8.33
CA ALA A 297 0.67 -0.15 8.08
C ALA A 297 -0.80 -0.46 8.39
N LEU A 298 -1.30 -1.62 7.98
CA LEU A 298 -2.66 -2.08 8.32
C LEU A 298 -2.85 -2.24 9.82
N SER A 299 -1.93 -2.94 10.49
CA SER A 299 -2.02 -3.18 11.93
C SER A 299 -1.99 -1.88 12.71
N LYS A 300 -1.14 -0.92 12.30
CA LYS A 300 -1.05 0.41 12.91
C LYS A 300 -2.31 1.24 12.66
N TYR A 301 -2.79 1.28 11.42
CA TYR A 301 -3.99 2.03 11.03
C TYR A 301 -5.21 1.59 11.83
N TRP A 302 -5.48 0.30 11.88
CA TRP A 302 -6.64 -0.22 12.60
C TRP A 302 -6.48 -0.12 14.10
N SER A 303 -5.26 -0.26 14.64
CA SER A 303 -5.02 -0.01 16.07
C SER A 303 -5.32 1.45 16.44
N PHE A 304 -4.91 2.39 15.58
CA PHE A 304 -5.19 3.82 15.74
C PHE A 304 -6.69 4.12 15.65
N LYS A 305 -7.38 3.61 14.62
CA LYS A 305 -8.81 3.84 14.40
C LYS A 305 -9.69 3.20 15.47
N CYS A 306 -9.40 1.96 15.83
CA CYS A 306 -10.19 1.18 16.77
C CYS A 306 -9.79 1.37 18.23
N ARG A 307 -8.72 2.14 18.49
CA ARG A 307 -8.19 2.41 19.84
C ARG A 307 -7.95 1.14 20.65
N ARG A 308 -7.45 0.10 19.98
CA ARG A 308 -7.10 -1.19 20.59
C ARG A 308 -5.89 -1.78 19.90
N ILE A 309 -5.25 -2.75 20.53
CA ILE A 309 -4.10 -3.46 19.97
C ILE A 309 -4.60 -4.75 19.33
N PHE A 310 -4.18 -5.02 18.10
CA PHE A 310 -4.40 -6.30 17.42
C PHE A 310 -3.20 -7.22 17.68
N GLY A 311 -3.47 -8.49 17.96
CA GLY A 311 -2.46 -9.54 18.12
C GLY A 311 -1.84 -10.00 16.79
N PRO A 312 -0.76 -10.79 16.84
CA PRO A 312 -0.10 -11.32 15.65
C PRO A 312 -0.99 -12.30 14.90
N SER A 313 -0.82 -12.37 13.57
CA SER A 313 -1.36 -13.49 12.79
C SER A 313 -0.84 -14.82 13.34
N LEU A 314 -1.75 -15.77 13.50
CA LEU A 314 -1.53 -17.05 14.14
C LEU A 314 -1.21 -18.15 13.13
N THR A 315 -1.81 -18.08 11.93
CA THR A 315 -1.67 -19.13 10.92
C THR A 315 -1.63 -18.56 9.51
N GLN A 316 -1.14 -19.36 8.56
CA GLN A 316 -1.23 -19.00 7.14
C GLN A 316 -2.68 -18.80 6.65
N ASN A 317 -3.68 -19.35 7.35
CA ASN A 317 -5.08 -19.21 6.95
C ASN A 317 -5.64 -17.81 7.20
N ASP A 318 -4.96 -16.98 8.00
CA ASP A 318 -5.39 -15.61 8.26
C ASP A 318 -5.35 -14.77 6.98
N LYS A 319 -4.54 -15.17 5.99
CA LYS A 319 -4.54 -14.57 4.64
C LYS A 319 -5.75 -14.97 3.78
N PHE A 320 -6.52 -15.98 4.19
CA PHE A 320 -7.72 -16.42 3.49
C PHE A 320 -9.01 -15.95 4.18
N ALA A 321 -8.90 -15.22 5.29
CA ALA A 321 -10.05 -14.72 6.03
C ALA A 321 -10.95 -13.76 5.21
N THR A 322 -10.45 -13.21 4.09
CA THR A 322 -11.28 -12.47 3.12
C THR A 322 -12.53 -13.26 2.71
N TYR A 323 -12.45 -14.58 2.56
CA TYR A 323 -13.58 -15.39 2.12
C TYR A 323 -14.73 -15.41 3.15
N TRP A 324 -14.53 -14.85 4.34
CA TRP A 324 -15.57 -14.66 5.35
C TRP A 324 -16.26 -13.30 5.25
N ARG A 325 -15.76 -12.38 4.42
CA ARG A 325 -16.42 -11.10 4.15
C ARG A 325 -17.65 -11.31 3.29
N GLN A 326 -18.76 -10.69 3.70
CA GLN A 326 -19.92 -10.55 2.84
C GLN A 326 -19.56 -9.66 1.64
N LYS A 327 -20.07 -10.00 0.45
CA LYS A 327 -19.87 -9.22 -0.77
C LYS A 327 -20.99 -8.17 -0.91
N ALA A 328 -20.65 -7.06 -1.55
CA ALA A 328 -21.68 -6.11 -1.98
C ALA A 328 -22.68 -6.83 -2.92
N PRO A 329 -23.99 -6.55 -2.81
CA PRO A 329 -25.02 -7.19 -3.62
C PRO A 329 -24.96 -6.81 -5.10
#